data_AF-A0A6G1L7S6-F1
#
_entry.id   AF-A0A6G1L7S6-F1
#
_cell.length_a   1.000
_cell.length_b   1.000
_cell.length_c   1.000
_cell.angle_alpha   90.00
_cell.angle_beta   90.00
_cell.angle_gamma   90.00
#
_symmetry.space_group_name_H-M   'P 1'
#
loop_
_entity.id
_entity.type
_entity.pdbx_description
1 polymer ?
#
loop_
_entity_poly.entity_id
_entity_poly.type
_entity_poly.pdbx_seq_one_letter_code
_entity_poly.pdbx_strand_id
1 'polypeptide(L)'
;MATYNPPSFPRRPKTSNLFTEARYQLQLAYYRYEVNSALYVMSPGEKIAYNTIVFSLLLMLVMSVYYYFPRTMQLGFHRLGYYIMGSQDKMQLAVSVAVDRTLGASEAVASLKDSGMGVAAGNASSVFELWGQQQRD
;
A
#
# COMPACT_ATOMS: atom_id res chain seq x y z
N MET A 1 47.52 -40.21 -25.08
CA MET A 1 48.16 -38.88 -24.99
C MET A 1 47.07 -37.84 -24.80
N ALA A 2 47.03 -37.14 -23.67
CA ALA A 2 46.03 -36.10 -23.42
C ALA A 2 46.45 -34.84 -24.17
N THR A 3 45.70 -34.45 -25.20
CA THR A 3 45.85 -33.16 -25.89
C THR A 3 45.51 -32.04 -24.92
N TYR A 4 46.52 -31.28 -24.52
CA TYR A 4 46.36 -30.05 -23.74
C TYR A 4 45.60 -29.02 -24.58
N ASN A 5 44.39 -28.65 -24.14
CA ASN A 5 43.62 -27.57 -24.72
C ASN A 5 43.77 -26.33 -23.82
N PRO A 6 44.53 -25.30 -24.23
CA PRO A 6 44.74 -24.13 -23.39
C PRO A 6 43.44 -23.36 -23.18
N PRO A 7 43.25 -22.71 -22.03
CA PRO A 7 42.10 -21.84 -21.79
C PRO A 7 42.09 -20.71 -22.83
N SER A 8 41.04 -20.66 -23.65
CA SER A 8 40.90 -19.68 -24.72
C SER A 8 40.36 -18.36 -24.17
N PHE A 9 41.11 -17.27 -24.34
CA PHE A 9 40.64 -15.93 -24.00
C PHE A 9 39.37 -15.56 -24.79
N PRO A 10 38.36 -14.92 -24.16
CA PRO A 10 37.15 -14.49 -24.87
C PRO A 10 37.53 -13.48 -25.96
N ARG A 11 37.26 -13.83 -27.22
CA ARG A 11 37.51 -12.97 -28.38
C ARG A 11 36.30 -12.09 -28.65
N ARG A 12 36.53 -10.79 -28.89
CA ARG A 12 35.46 -9.86 -29.26
C ARG A 12 34.83 -10.30 -30.58
N PRO A 13 33.50 -10.52 -30.65
CA PRO A 13 32.84 -10.88 -31.90
C PRO A 13 32.97 -9.73 -32.91
N LYS A 14 33.21 -10.07 -34.18
CA LYS A 14 33.40 -9.09 -35.27
C LYS A 14 32.09 -8.43 -35.71
N THR A 15 30.94 -9.01 -35.36
CA THR A 15 29.60 -8.51 -35.69
C THR A 15 28.91 -7.98 -34.43
N SER A 16 28.50 -6.72 -34.48
CA SER A 16 27.97 -5.95 -33.35
C SER A 16 26.45 -6.05 -33.29
N ASN A 17 25.93 -7.06 -32.62
CA ASN A 17 24.56 -7.04 -32.09
C ASN A 17 24.63 -6.70 -30.61
N LEU A 18 23.63 -5.99 -30.06
CA LEU A 18 23.59 -5.66 -28.64
C LEU A 18 23.67 -6.92 -27.75
N PHE A 19 23.04 -8.00 -28.19
CA PHE A 19 23.08 -9.29 -27.50
C PHE A 19 24.44 -10.00 -27.61
N THR A 20 25.14 -9.91 -28.75
CA THR A 20 26.47 -10.52 -28.89
C THR A 20 27.51 -9.76 -28.08
N GLU A 21 27.40 -8.43 -28.02
CA GLU A 21 28.26 -7.59 -27.20
C GLU A 21 27.97 -7.78 -25.70
N ALA A 22 26.71 -7.86 -25.29
CA ALA A 22 26.34 -8.14 -23.90
C ALA A 22 26.85 -9.52 -23.44
N ARG A 23 26.71 -10.55 -24.29
CA ARG A 23 27.24 -11.89 -24.01
C ARG A 23 28.77 -11.88 -23.90
N TYR A 24 29.45 -11.15 -24.78
CA TYR A 24 30.90 -10.97 -24.73
C TYR A 24 31.35 -10.26 -23.44
N GLN A 25 30.64 -9.21 -23.02
CA GLN A 25 30.93 -8.51 -21.77
C GLN A 25 30.74 -9.41 -20.55
N LEU A 26 29.71 -10.27 -20.53
CA LEU A 26 29.53 -11.25 -19.46
C LEU A 26 30.71 -12.23 -19.37
N GLN A 27 31.17 -12.74 -20.51
CA GLN A 27 32.31 -13.66 -20.57
C GLN A 27 33.60 -12.98 -20.10
N LEU A 28 33.80 -11.71 -20.47
CA LEU A 28 34.96 -10.94 -20.02
C LEU A 28 34.89 -10.64 -18.52
N ALA A 29 33.71 -10.33 -17.98
CA ALA A 29 33.49 -10.14 -16.56
C ALA A 29 33.74 -11.44 -15.78
N TYR A 30 33.30 -12.59 -16.30
CA TYR A 30 33.58 -13.90 -15.74
C TYR A 30 35.08 -14.23 -15.74
N TYR A 31 35.78 -13.97 -16.86
CA TYR A 31 37.22 -14.17 -16.94
C TYR A 31 38.01 -13.29 -15.96
N ARG A 32 37.63 -12.00 -15.85
CA ARG A 32 38.23 -11.06 -14.88
C ARG A 32 37.93 -11.46 -13.43
N TYR A 33 36.75 -12.04 -13.19
CA TYR A 33 36.41 -12.62 -11.90
C TYR A 33 37.37 -13.77 -11.55
N GLU A 34 37.65 -14.67 -12.49
CA GLU A 34 38.57 -15.79 -12.26
C GLU A 34 40.02 -15.33 -12.01
N VAL A 35 40.46 -14.26 -12.68
CA VAL A 35 41.88 -13.84 -12.65
C VAL A 35 42.22 -12.82 -11.56
N ASN A 36 41.32 -11.88 -11.24
CA ASN A 36 41.66 -10.71 -10.40
C ASN A 36 40.84 -10.58 -9.12
N SER A 37 39.83 -11.41 -8.90
CA SER A 37 39.03 -11.30 -7.67
C SER A 37 39.65 -12.14 -6.55
N ALA A 38 39.82 -11.54 -5.37
CA ALA A 38 40.11 -12.27 -4.13
C ALA A 38 39.02 -13.31 -3.81
N LEU A 39 37.83 -13.13 -4.39
CA LEU A 39 36.67 -14.03 -4.28
C LEU A 39 36.86 -15.37 -5.03
N TYR A 40 37.95 -15.56 -5.79
CA TYR A 40 38.35 -16.87 -6.35
C TYR A 40 39.25 -17.68 -5.39
N VAL A 41 39.84 -17.02 -4.38
CA VAL A 41 40.72 -17.64 -3.38
C VAL A 41 39.91 -18.20 -2.19
N MET A 42 38.67 -17.73 -2.03
CA MET A 42 37.67 -18.34 -1.15
C MET A 42 37.14 -19.65 -1.75
N SER A 43 36.80 -20.60 -0.88
CA SER A 43 36.22 -21.87 -1.31
C SER A 43 34.99 -21.63 -2.19
N PRO A 44 34.78 -22.40 -3.28
CA PRO A 44 33.61 -22.22 -4.16
C PRO A 44 32.26 -22.27 -3.41
N GLY A 45 32.21 -22.88 -2.22
CA GLY A 45 31.04 -22.81 -1.33
C GLY A 45 30.82 -21.43 -0.69
N GLU A 46 31.88 -20.72 -0.31
CA GLU A 46 31.81 -19.39 0.30
C GLU A 46 31.34 -18.33 -0.69
N LYS A 47 31.72 -18.46 -1.98
CA LYS A 47 31.22 -17.61 -3.07
C LYS A 47 29.70 -17.69 -3.23
N ILE A 48 29.14 -18.89 -3.10
CA ILE A 48 27.68 -19.09 -3.19
C ILE A 48 27.00 -18.42 -2.00
N ALA A 49 27.53 -18.60 -0.79
CA ALA A 49 26.98 -17.98 0.41
C ALA A 49 26.97 -16.44 0.35
N TYR A 50 28.03 -15.82 -0.17
CA TYR A 50 28.07 -14.37 -0.33
C TYR A 50 27.02 -13.88 -1.33
N ASN A 51 26.94 -14.51 -2.51
CA ASN A 51 25.97 -14.14 -3.52
C ASN A 51 24.52 -14.34 -3.06
N THR A 52 24.23 -15.37 -2.26
CA THR A 52 22.87 -15.56 -1.71
C THR A 52 22.53 -14.53 -0.64
N ILE A 53 23.49 -14.05 0.16
CA ILE A 53 23.28 -12.94 1.09
C ILE A 53 23.01 -11.64 0.33
N VAL A 54 23.80 -11.33 -0.70
CA VAL A 54 23.55 -10.14 -1.53
C VAL A 54 22.20 -10.23 -2.23
N PHE A 55 21.87 -11.40 -2.77
CA PHE A 55 20.59 -11.64 -3.43
C PHE A 55 19.42 -11.55 -2.45
N SER A 56 19.54 -12.06 -1.22
CA SER A 56 18.49 -11.98 -0.21
C SER A 56 18.26 -10.54 0.26
N LEU A 57 19.33 -9.75 0.42
CA LEU A 57 19.22 -8.31 0.71
C LEU A 57 18.52 -7.56 -0.43
N LEU A 58 18.86 -7.87 -1.68
CA LEU A 58 18.23 -7.26 -2.84
C LEU A 58 16.75 -7.65 -2.94
N LEU A 59 16.42 -8.92 -2.70
CA LEU A 59 15.02 -9.39 -2.63
C LEU A 59 14.25 -8.71 -1.51
N MET A 60 14.86 -8.57 -0.33
CA MET A 60 14.25 -7.86 0.79
C MET A 60 13.97 -6.41 0.43
N LEU A 61 14.90 -5.75 -0.28
CA LEU A 61 14.71 -4.39 -0.78
C LEU A 61 13.60 -4.32 -1.84
N VAL A 62 13.59 -5.20 -2.82
CA VAL A 62 12.56 -5.23 -3.87
C VAL A 62 11.18 -5.49 -3.26
N MET A 63 11.06 -6.42 -2.32
CA MET A 63 9.80 -6.66 -1.60
C MET A 63 9.40 -5.46 -0.75
N SER A 64 10.35 -4.82 -0.05
CA SER A 64 10.10 -3.60 0.71
C SER A 64 9.53 -2.50 -0.18
N VAL A 65 10.17 -2.26 -1.34
CA VAL A 65 9.65 -1.32 -2.34
C VAL A 65 8.28 -1.77 -2.82
N TYR A 66 8.10 -3.02 -3.24
CA TYR A 66 6.82 -3.52 -3.75
C TYR A 66 5.64 -3.35 -2.77
N TYR A 67 5.85 -3.58 -1.47
CA TYR A 67 4.80 -3.42 -0.45
C TYR A 67 4.62 -1.97 0.02
N TYR A 68 5.71 -1.20 0.16
CA TYR A 68 5.66 0.16 0.69
C TYR A 68 5.33 1.22 -0.36
N PHE A 69 5.79 1.02 -1.59
CA PHE A 69 5.60 1.93 -2.72
C PHE A 69 4.14 2.19 -3.10
N PRO A 70 3.21 1.22 -3.17
CA PRO A 70 1.82 1.51 -3.51
C PRO A 70 1.15 2.41 -2.47
N ARG A 71 1.44 2.21 -1.17
CA ARG A 71 0.90 3.04 -0.08
C ARG A 71 1.41 4.49 -0.17
N THR A 72 2.70 4.66 -0.43
CA THR A 72 3.30 6.00 -0.57
C THR A 72 2.90 6.68 -1.88
N MET A 73 2.75 5.93 -2.97
CA MET A 73 2.25 6.46 -4.24
C MET A 73 0.80 6.92 -4.15
N GLN A 74 -0.10 6.18 -3.49
CA GLN A 74 -1.49 6.60 -3.29
C GLN A 74 -1.58 7.97 -2.58
N LEU A 75 -0.76 8.17 -1.55
CA LEU A 75 -0.69 9.44 -0.84
C LEU A 75 -0.14 10.57 -1.72
N GLY A 76 0.88 10.26 -2.52
CA GLY A 76 1.46 11.16 -3.52
C GLY A 76 0.45 11.57 -4.59
N PHE A 77 -0.24 10.60 -5.20
CA PHE A 77 -1.26 10.83 -6.22
C PHE A 77 -2.47 11.59 -5.68
N HIS A 78 -2.89 11.35 -4.43
CA HIS A 78 -3.97 12.12 -3.82
C HIS A 78 -3.59 13.61 -3.65
N ARG A 79 -2.34 13.89 -3.25
CA ARG A 79 -1.82 15.26 -3.18
C ARG A 79 -1.63 15.89 -4.56
N LEU A 80 -1.11 15.12 -5.52
CA LEU A 80 -0.94 15.57 -6.90
C LEU A 80 -2.30 15.89 -7.53
N GLY A 81 -3.28 15.00 -7.32
CA GLY A 81 -4.68 15.20 -7.69
C GLY A 81 -5.26 16.44 -7.03
N TYR A 82 -5.00 16.68 -5.75
CA TYR A 82 -5.44 17.91 -5.07
C TYR A 82 -4.88 19.19 -5.72
N TYR A 83 -3.60 19.18 -6.11
CA TYR A 83 -2.98 20.33 -6.77
C TYR A 83 -3.42 20.50 -8.22
N ILE A 84 -3.70 19.40 -8.93
CA ILE A 84 -4.13 19.41 -10.34
C ILE A 84 -5.63 19.73 -10.46
N MET A 85 -6.47 19.19 -9.58
CA MET A 85 -7.93 19.30 -9.65
C MET A 85 -8.47 20.61 -9.04
N GLY A 86 -7.64 21.34 -8.30
CA GLY A 86 -7.95 22.71 -7.84
C GLY A 86 -9.19 22.81 -6.95
N SER A 87 -8.98 22.75 -5.63
CA SER A 87 -9.89 23.24 -4.56
C SER A 87 -11.36 22.78 -4.48
N GLN A 88 -11.91 21.98 -5.42
CA GLN A 88 -13.33 21.64 -5.40
C GLN A 88 -13.73 20.58 -4.35
N ASP A 89 -12.82 19.70 -3.95
CA ASP A 89 -13.16 18.56 -3.08
C ASP A 89 -13.35 18.94 -1.60
N LYS A 90 -12.74 20.04 -1.14
CA LYS A 90 -12.90 20.47 0.27
C LYS A 90 -14.31 20.99 0.55
N MET A 91 -15.02 21.48 -0.46
CA MET A 91 -16.43 21.84 -0.32
C MET A 91 -17.30 20.58 -0.23
N GLN A 92 -17.04 19.56 -1.05
CA GLN A 92 -17.86 18.35 -1.06
C GLN A 92 -17.69 17.49 0.20
N LEU A 93 -16.45 17.37 0.73
CA LEU A 93 -16.20 16.66 1.99
C LEU A 93 -16.77 17.41 3.21
N ALA A 94 -16.69 18.74 3.22
CA ALA A 94 -17.31 19.54 4.28
C ALA A 94 -18.85 19.49 4.22
N VAL A 95 -19.42 19.48 3.01
CA VAL A 95 -20.87 19.36 2.80
C VAL A 95 -21.38 17.97 3.18
N SER A 96 -20.68 16.88 2.84
CA SER A 96 -21.13 15.53 3.23
C SER A 96 -21.12 15.33 4.75
N VAL A 97 -20.08 15.80 5.44
CA VAL A 97 -20.00 15.75 6.92
C VAL A 97 -21.07 16.63 7.56
N ALA A 98 -21.40 17.78 6.97
CA ALA A 98 -22.49 18.63 7.46
C ALA A 98 -23.88 18.02 7.21
N VAL A 99 -24.07 17.35 6.06
CA VAL A 99 -25.32 16.66 5.71
C VAL A 99 -25.56 15.47 6.64
N ASP A 100 -24.56 14.64 6.91
CA ASP A 100 -24.70 13.52 7.87
C ASP A 100 -25.09 14.00 9.28
N ARG A 101 -24.53 15.13 9.73
CA ARG A 101 -24.88 15.69 11.05
C ARG A 101 -26.26 16.32 11.09
N THR A 102 -26.75 16.87 9.99
CA THR A 102 -28.10 17.47 9.94
C THR A 102 -29.18 16.40 9.80
N LEU A 103 -28.94 15.35 9.01
CA LEU A 103 -29.85 14.21 8.89
C LEU A 103 -29.91 13.42 10.21
N GLY A 104 -28.76 13.09 10.81
CA GLY A 104 -28.73 12.40 12.11
C GLY A 104 -29.32 13.23 13.26
N ALA A 105 -29.14 14.56 13.24
CA ALA A 105 -29.81 15.44 14.19
C ALA A 105 -31.33 15.52 13.96
N SER A 106 -31.78 15.49 12.71
CA SER A 106 -33.21 15.53 12.38
C SER A 106 -33.96 14.29 12.87
N GLU A 107 -33.34 13.11 12.75
CA GLU A 107 -33.91 11.85 13.25
C GLU A 107 -33.94 11.80 14.78
N ALA A 108 -32.87 12.27 15.44
CA ALA A 108 -32.82 12.37 16.89
C ALA A 108 -33.88 13.36 17.44
N VAL A 109 -34.08 14.49 16.78
CA VAL A 109 -35.09 15.49 17.15
C VAL A 109 -36.52 14.98 16.88
N ALA A 110 -36.74 14.23 15.79
CA ALA A 110 -38.03 13.61 15.52
C ALA A 110 -38.41 12.55 16.57
N SER A 111 -37.45 11.73 17.01
CA SER A 111 -37.62 10.73 18.08
C SER A 111 -37.95 11.36 19.44
N LEU A 112 -37.30 12.47 19.79
CA LEU A 112 -37.59 13.22 21.01
C LEU A 112 -39.00 13.83 21.00
N LYS A 113 -39.47 14.33 19.84
CA LYS A 113 -40.82 14.87 19.70
C LYS A 113 -41.89 13.78 19.90
N ASP A 114 -41.68 12.60 19.35
CA ASP A 114 -42.61 11.47 19.49
C ASP A 114 -42.67 10.95 20.93
N SER A 115 -41.49 10.85 21.59
CA SER A 115 -41.39 10.50 23.01
C SER A 115 -42.08 11.55 23.92
N GLY A 116 -41.93 12.83 23.61
CA GLY A 116 -42.61 13.92 24.34
C GLY A 116 -44.13 13.89 24.21
N MET A 117 -44.65 13.55 23.02
CA MET A 117 -46.10 13.40 22.79
C MET A 117 -46.68 12.18 23.53
N GLY A 118 -45.96 11.05 23.56
CA GLY A 118 -46.39 9.86 24.31
C GLY A 118 -46.48 10.10 25.83
N VAL A 119 -45.53 10.83 26.41
CA VAL A 119 -45.54 11.17 27.85
C VAL A 119 -46.65 12.18 28.19
N ALA A 120 -46.88 13.17 27.31
CA ALA A 120 -47.98 14.12 27.49
C ALA A 120 -49.36 13.44 27.40
N ALA A 121 -49.52 12.50 26.47
CA ALA A 121 -50.76 11.72 26.32
C ALA A 121 -51.01 10.80 27.53
N GLY A 122 -49.98 10.12 28.03
CA GLY A 122 -50.09 9.26 29.22
C GLY A 122 -50.43 10.01 30.51
N ASN A 123 -49.93 11.25 30.66
CA ASN A 123 -50.31 12.11 31.78
C ASN A 123 -51.73 12.67 31.67
N ALA A 124 -52.22 12.92 30.46
CA ALA A 124 -53.59 13.37 30.27
C ALA A 124 -54.61 12.27 30.61
N SER A 125 -54.33 11.01 30.26
CA SER A 125 -55.20 9.89 30.59
C SER A 125 -55.22 9.57 32.09
N SER A 126 -54.08 9.66 32.78
CA SER A 126 -54.03 9.41 34.22
C SER A 126 -54.78 10.47 35.03
N VAL A 127 -54.71 11.74 34.60
CA VAL A 127 -55.51 12.82 35.20
C VAL A 127 -57.01 12.60 34.93
N PHE A 128 -57.40 12.19 33.73
CA PHE A 128 -58.80 11.93 33.41
C PHE A 128 -59.39 10.76 34.22
N GLU A 129 -58.62 9.69 34.45
CA GLU A 129 -59.04 8.56 35.29
C GLU A 129 -59.21 8.95 36.77
N LEU A 130 -58.34 9.84 37.29
CA LEU A 130 -58.43 10.39 38.64
C LEU A 130 -59.72 11.19 38.87
N TRP A 131 -60.12 12.02 37.91
CA TRP A 131 -61.38 12.78 38.01
C TRP A 131 -62.63 11.91 37.81
N GLY A 132 -62.53 10.81 37.06
CA GLY A 132 -63.64 9.87 36.82
C GLY A 132 -63.95 8.92 38.00
N GLN A 133 -63.03 8.76 38.95
CA GLN A 133 -63.32 8.03 40.20
C GLN A 133 -64.03 8.90 41.24
N GLN A 134 -63.76 10.21 41.27
CA GLN A 134 -64.32 11.12 42.29
C GLN A 134 -65.83 11.44 42.12
N GLN A 135 -66.45 11.01 41.02
CA GLN A 135 -67.91 11.15 40.80
C GLN A 135 -68.71 9.88 41.09
N ARG A 136 -68.05 8.79 41.53
CA ARG A 136 -68.69 7.49 41.79
C ARG A 136 -68.83 7.13 43.27
N ASP A 137 -68.43 8.02 44.17
CA ASP A 137 -68.72 7.99 45.61
C ASP A 137 -69.71 9.11 45.97
#